data_AF-A0A061H0H9-F1
#
_entry.id   AF-A0A061H0H9-F1
#
_cell.length_a   1.000
_cell.length_b   1.000
_cell.length_c   1.000
_cell.angle_alpha   90.00
_cell.angle_beta   90.00
_cell.angle_gamma   90.00
#
_symmetry.space_group_name_H-M   'P 1'
#
loop_
_entity.id
_entity.type
_entity.pdbx_description
1 polymer ?
#
loop_
_entity_poly.entity_id
_entity_poly.type
_entity_poly.pdbx_seq_one_letter_code
_entity_poly.pdbx_strand_id
1 'polypeptide(L)'
;MCKHILNAQVSVRAPCCQKFFDCPECHSETQDHPLRKTTELAFICKKCRRAFRKELSQYEESDEYCPHCDNHYVIEAKTATPMLSIEGEDARMDSRMLKDDREKYDVRRDFYAHRIAAQETERIDEGGWMQALKDRAEGKLGPDGLPMQSTLPLGQDGKPLLDASALTGGGASSTNFNDDDLDWS
;
A
#
# COMPACT_ATOMS: atom_id res chain seq x y z
N MET A 1 20.08 23.85 2.64
CA MET A 1 20.42 22.48 2.20
C MET A 1 19.20 21.93 1.50
N CYS A 2 19.35 21.37 0.29
CA CYS A 2 18.26 20.70 -0.44
C CYS A 2 17.84 19.44 0.33
N LYS A 3 16.54 19.16 0.37
CA LYS A 3 15.99 17.91 0.91
C LYS A 3 16.22 16.73 -0.05
N HIS A 4 16.25 17.02 -1.35
CA HIS A 4 16.31 16.04 -2.43
C HIS A 4 17.74 15.57 -2.76
N ILE A 5 18.72 16.49 -2.76
CA ILE A 5 20.13 16.23 -3.07
C ILE A 5 20.99 16.66 -1.89
N LEU A 6 21.50 15.70 -1.13
CA LEU A 6 22.23 15.95 0.11
C LEU A 6 23.62 16.57 -0.13
N ASN A 7 24.23 16.26 -1.27
CA ASN A 7 25.58 16.69 -1.64
C ASN A 7 25.61 17.87 -2.62
N ALA A 8 24.52 18.63 -2.75
CA ALA A 8 24.47 19.78 -3.66
C ALA A 8 25.49 20.86 -3.27
N GLN A 9 26.49 21.11 -4.13
CA GLN A 9 27.61 22.02 -3.86
C GLN A 9 27.43 23.45 -4.41
N VAL A 10 26.53 23.62 -5.37
CA VAL A 10 26.18 24.91 -5.98
C VAL A 10 24.69 25.16 -5.82
N SER A 11 24.28 26.42 -5.87
CA SER A 11 22.90 26.82 -6.09
C SER A 11 22.77 27.50 -7.45
N VAL A 12 21.73 27.14 -8.19
CA VAL A 12 21.47 27.59 -9.56
C VAL A 12 20.41 28.68 -9.52
N ARG A 13 20.62 29.76 -10.27
CA ARG A 13 19.58 30.79 -10.46
C ARG A 13 18.54 30.28 -11.45
N ALA A 14 17.29 30.17 -11.01
CA ALA A 14 16.17 29.90 -11.89
C ALA A 14 15.87 31.14 -12.76
N PRO A 15 15.86 31.04 -14.09
CA PRO A 15 15.61 32.18 -14.97
C PRO A 15 14.16 32.68 -14.92
N CYS A 16 13.23 31.86 -14.45
CA CYS A 16 11.81 32.21 -14.33
C CYS A 16 11.52 33.14 -13.13
N CYS A 17 11.99 32.81 -11.92
CA CYS A 17 11.74 33.63 -10.71
C CYS A 17 12.94 34.47 -10.29
N GLN A 18 14.10 34.31 -10.95
CA GLN A 18 15.37 34.95 -10.60
C GLN A 18 15.89 34.62 -9.18
N LYS A 19 15.35 33.58 -8.55
CA LYS A 19 15.76 33.06 -7.23
C LYS A 19 16.75 31.91 -7.38
N PHE A 20 17.52 31.66 -6.32
CA PHE A 20 18.49 30.57 -6.27
C PHE A 20 17.87 29.33 -5.64
N PHE A 21 18.06 28.18 -6.29
CA PHE A 21 17.63 26.88 -5.80
C PHE A 21 18.75 25.87 -5.95
N ASP A 22 18.77 24.88 -5.07
CA ASP A 22 19.79 23.83 -5.06
C ASP A 22 19.49 22.70 -6.07
N CYS A 23 18.21 22.51 -6.39
CA CYS A 23 17.70 21.36 -7.13
C CYS A 23 16.35 21.75 -7.80
N PRO A 24 15.98 21.16 -8.95
CA PRO A 24 14.75 21.50 -9.67
C PRO A 24 13.48 21.19 -8.86
N GLU A 25 13.52 20.16 -8.03
CA GLU A 25 12.40 19.80 -7.14
C GLU A 25 12.13 20.87 -6.08
N CYS A 26 13.18 21.49 -5.52
CA CYS A 26 13.00 22.63 -4.61
C CYS A 26 12.40 23.86 -5.31
N HIS A 27 12.59 24.02 -6.63
CA HIS A 27 11.90 25.06 -7.39
C HIS A 27 10.42 24.73 -7.53
N SER A 28 10.06 23.49 -7.90
CA SER A 28 8.65 23.09 -8.03
C SER A 28 7.87 23.11 -6.72
N GLU A 29 8.52 22.85 -5.57
CA GLU A 29 7.86 22.93 -4.26
C GLU A 29 7.57 24.38 -3.83
N THR A 30 8.39 25.33 -4.29
CA THR A 30 8.31 26.73 -3.83
C THR A 30 7.62 27.65 -4.83
N GLN A 31 7.38 27.19 -6.06
CA GLN A 31 6.90 28.01 -7.16
C GLN A 31 5.88 27.22 -8.01
N ASP A 32 4.77 27.86 -8.36
CA ASP A 32 3.65 27.23 -9.07
C ASP A 32 3.80 27.19 -10.61
N HIS A 33 5.04 27.24 -11.13
CA HIS A 33 5.27 27.30 -12.57
C HIS A 33 6.47 26.44 -13.01
N PRO A 34 6.49 25.97 -14.27
CA PRO A 34 7.58 25.15 -14.77
C PRO A 34 8.87 25.96 -14.94
N LEU A 35 10.02 25.32 -14.66
CA LEU A 35 11.34 25.91 -14.84
C LEU A 35 11.61 26.21 -16.33
N ARG A 36 11.95 27.47 -16.64
CA ARG A 36 12.35 27.86 -18.00
C ARG A 36 13.76 27.36 -18.31
N LYS A 37 13.95 26.83 -19.52
CA LYS A 37 15.26 26.37 -20.02
C LYS A 37 16.02 27.55 -20.61
N THR A 38 17.27 27.75 -20.20
CA THR A 38 18.19 28.73 -20.76
C THR A 38 19.55 28.10 -21.00
N THR A 39 20.30 28.61 -21.98
CA THR A 39 21.66 28.17 -22.29
C THR A 39 22.68 28.76 -21.33
N GLU A 40 22.43 29.96 -20.82
CA GLU A 40 23.24 30.61 -19.79
C GLU A 40 22.68 30.26 -18.41
N LEU A 41 23.55 29.72 -17.55
CA LEU A 41 23.24 29.48 -16.14
C LEU A 41 24.15 30.29 -15.24
N ALA A 42 23.55 30.86 -14.19
CA ALA A 42 24.28 31.52 -13.12
C ALA A 42 24.26 30.63 -11.88
N PHE A 43 25.45 30.38 -11.33
CA PHE A 43 25.67 29.52 -10.18
C PHE A 43 26.27 30.32 -9.02
N ILE A 44 25.97 29.90 -7.80
CA ILE A 44 26.69 30.33 -6.59
C ILE A 44 27.33 29.09 -5.97
N CYS A 45 28.65 29.11 -5.79
CA CYS A 45 29.36 28.04 -5.11
C CYS A 45 29.14 28.13 -3.60
N LYS A 46 28.78 27.03 -2.92
CA LYS A 46 28.58 27.04 -1.46
C LYS A 46 29.88 27.12 -0.67
N LYS A 47 31.02 26.68 -1.24
CA LYS A 47 32.33 26.78 -0.59
C LYS A 47 32.84 28.23 -0.53
N CYS A 48 32.90 28.91 -1.67
CA CYS A 48 33.45 30.28 -1.75
C CYS A 48 32.39 31.39 -1.76
N ARG A 49 31.10 31.06 -1.90
CA ARG A 49 29.94 31.98 -1.97
C ARG A 49 30.01 33.03 -3.07
N ARG A 50 30.90 32.85 -4.04
CA ARG A 50 31.01 33.72 -5.23
C ARG A 50 30.07 33.23 -6.31
N ALA A 51 29.41 34.19 -6.97
CA ALA A 51 28.55 33.94 -8.11
C ALA A 51 29.39 33.91 -9.38
N PHE A 52 29.15 32.92 -10.25
CA PHE A 52 29.77 32.80 -11.55
C PHE A 52 28.73 32.39 -12.59
N ARG A 53 29.05 32.59 -13.87
CA ARG A 53 28.16 32.28 -14.99
C ARG A 53 28.85 31.29 -15.91
N LYS A 54 28.09 30.34 -16.43
CA LYS A 54 28.57 29.36 -17.39
C LYS A 54 27.54 29.15 -18.49
N GLU A 55 28.03 29.07 -19.71
CA GLU A 55 27.25 28.72 -20.90
C GLU A 55 27.26 27.20 -21.07
N LEU A 56 26.08 26.60 -21.16
CA LEU A 56 25.91 25.15 -21.35
C LEU A 56 26.16 24.70 -22.80
N SER A 57 26.26 25.63 -23.76
CA SER A 57 26.50 25.34 -25.17
C SER A 57 27.92 24.83 -25.46
N GLN A 58 28.90 25.26 -24.66
CA GLN A 58 30.31 24.89 -24.78
C GLN A 58 30.78 24.33 -23.43
N TYR A 59 30.34 23.12 -23.12
CA TYR A 59 30.65 22.45 -21.87
C TYR A 59 31.92 21.61 -22.03
N GLU A 60 33.01 22.01 -21.38
CA GLU A 60 34.31 21.30 -21.36
C GLU A 60 34.61 20.76 -19.95
N GLU A 61 35.49 19.76 -19.83
CA GLU A 61 35.92 19.17 -18.55
C GLU A 61 36.49 20.20 -17.56
N SER A 62 37.10 21.27 -18.06
CA SER A 62 37.58 22.40 -17.25
C SER A 62 36.46 23.13 -16.52
N ASP A 63 35.21 23.01 -17.00
CA ASP A 63 34.06 23.73 -16.48
C ASP A 63 33.39 23.03 -15.31
N GLU A 64 33.81 21.82 -14.95
CA GLU A 64 33.29 21.08 -13.80
C GLU A 64 33.71 21.68 -12.45
N TYR A 65 34.63 22.64 -12.49
CA TYR A 65 35.21 23.29 -11.33
C TYR A 65 34.76 24.73 -11.20
N CYS A 66 34.64 25.19 -9.95
CA CYS A 66 34.38 26.59 -9.68
C CYS A 66 35.62 27.45 -9.98
N PRO A 67 35.53 28.52 -10.80
CA PRO A 67 36.68 29.35 -11.20
C PRO A 67 37.31 30.17 -10.07
N HIS A 68 36.78 30.07 -8.85
CA HIS A 68 37.24 30.83 -7.69
C HIS A 68 37.88 29.99 -6.60
N CYS A 69 37.63 28.68 -6.55
CA CYS A 69 38.09 27.82 -5.46
C CYS A 69 38.34 26.37 -5.88
N ASP A 70 38.34 26.10 -7.18
CA ASP A 70 38.56 24.79 -7.81
C ASP A 70 37.71 23.67 -7.21
N ASN A 71 36.52 24.04 -6.76
CA ASN A 71 35.59 23.10 -6.19
C ASN A 71 34.84 22.37 -7.31
N HIS A 72 35.02 21.05 -7.40
CA HIS A 72 34.27 20.19 -8.31
C HIS A 72 32.79 20.17 -7.89
N TYR A 73 31.91 20.68 -8.75
CA TYR A 73 30.48 20.78 -8.44
C TYR A 73 29.62 19.77 -9.20
N VAL A 74 30.21 19.03 -10.13
CA VAL A 74 29.54 18.05 -10.99
C VAL A 74 29.79 16.67 -10.40
N ILE A 75 29.08 16.36 -9.31
CA ILE A 75 29.26 15.12 -8.55
C ILE A 75 27.97 14.31 -8.64
N GLU A 76 28.09 12.97 -8.62
CA GLU A 76 26.95 12.06 -8.54
C GLU A 76 26.00 12.44 -7.40
N ALA A 77 24.72 12.65 -7.72
CA ALA A 77 23.73 13.10 -6.75
C ALA A 77 23.44 12.01 -5.71
N LYS A 78 23.64 12.33 -4.43
CA LYS A 78 23.23 11.50 -3.30
C LYS A 78 21.80 11.86 -2.92
N THR A 79 20.85 11.02 -3.35
CA THR A 79 19.45 11.10 -2.95
C THR A 79 19.24 10.39 -1.61
N ALA A 80 18.34 10.90 -0.78
CA ALA A 80 17.96 10.24 0.46
C ALA A 80 17.19 8.96 0.11
N THR A 81 17.82 7.80 0.25
CA THR A 81 17.13 6.51 0.14
C THR A 81 16.35 6.27 1.43
N PRO A 82 15.00 6.13 1.38
CA PRO A 82 14.24 5.76 2.56
C PRO A 82 14.58 4.31 2.91
N MET A 83 15.49 4.13 3.87
CA MET A 83 15.77 2.81 4.44
C MET A 83 14.73 2.55 5.52
N LEU A 84 13.83 1.60 5.26
CA LEU A 84 12.84 1.14 6.24
C LEU A 84 13.58 0.24 7.25
N SER A 85 14.12 0.82 8.31
CA SER A 85 14.68 0.03 9.42
C SER A 85 13.54 -0.55 10.23
N ILE A 86 13.42 -1.88 10.26
CA ILE A 86 12.59 -2.57 11.23
C ILE A 86 13.37 -2.51 12.54
N GLU A 87 12.99 -1.59 13.43
CA GLU A 87 13.52 -1.54 14.79
C GLU A 87 12.98 -2.77 15.54
N GLY A 88 13.68 -3.89 15.43
CA GLY A 88 13.45 -5.04 16.29
C GLY A 88 13.95 -4.71 17.69
N GLU A 89 13.03 -4.43 18.60
CA GLU A 89 13.33 -4.37 20.04
C GLU A 89 13.89 -5.73 20.50
N ASP A 90 14.60 -5.75 21.64
CA ASP A 90 15.34 -6.93 22.14
C ASP A 90 14.49 -8.21 22.03
N ALA A 91 15.04 -9.25 21.39
CA ALA A 91 14.37 -10.54 21.16
C ALA A 91 13.89 -11.22 22.45
N ARG A 92 14.39 -10.80 23.62
CA ARG A 92 13.90 -11.24 24.93
C ARG A 92 12.60 -10.59 25.36
N MET A 93 12.33 -9.36 24.93
CA MET A 93 11.12 -8.62 25.27
C MET A 93 10.01 -8.88 24.25
N ASP A 94 10.34 -8.87 22.95
CA ASP A 94 9.38 -9.09 21.88
C ASP A 94 9.72 -10.34 21.05
N SER A 95 9.16 -11.48 21.46
CA SER A 95 9.31 -12.77 20.77
C SER A 95 8.52 -12.87 19.46
N ARG A 96 7.69 -11.88 19.13
CA ARG A 96 6.79 -11.89 17.94
C ARG A 96 7.54 -11.86 16.61
N MET A 97 8.77 -11.34 16.59
CA MET A 97 9.61 -11.27 15.40
C MET A 97 10.46 -12.54 15.18
N LEU A 98 10.52 -13.46 16.17
CA LEU A 98 11.22 -14.74 16.03
C LEU A 98 10.25 -15.83 15.58
N LYS A 99 10.65 -16.56 14.54
CA LYS A 99 9.95 -17.77 14.11
C LYS A 99 10.40 -18.94 14.98
N ASP A 100 9.46 -19.60 15.65
CA ASP A 100 9.73 -20.86 16.36
C ASP A 100 9.63 -22.04 15.38
N ASP A 101 10.73 -22.77 15.18
CA ASP A 101 10.79 -23.93 14.29
C ASP A 101 10.11 -25.18 14.87
N ARG A 102 9.72 -25.17 16.16
CA ARG A 102 9.01 -26.28 16.81
C ARG A 102 7.50 -26.25 16.53
N GLU A 103 6.96 -25.08 16.24
CA GLU A 103 5.53 -24.93 15.96
C GLU A 103 5.23 -25.45 14.54
N LYS A 104 4.26 -26.36 14.45
CA LYS A 104 3.84 -26.89 13.15
C LYS A 104 3.12 -25.78 12.38
N TYR A 105 3.57 -25.52 11.16
CA TYR A 105 2.99 -24.51 10.27
C TYR A 105 1.45 -24.68 10.17
N ASP A 106 0.71 -23.67 10.63
CA ASP A 106 -0.74 -23.61 10.52
C ASP A 106 -1.14 -22.67 9.39
N VAL A 107 -1.58 -23.26 8.28
CA VAL A 107 -2.02 -22.61 7.05
C VAL A 107 -3.08 -21.52 7.31
N ARG A 108 -3.84 -21.60 8.41
CA ARG A 108 -4.85 -20.59 8.75
C ARG A 108 -4.28 -19.28 9.30
N ARG A 109 -3.08 -19.32 9.90
CA ARG A 109 -2.43 -18.15 10.48
C ARG A 109 -1.66 -17.33 9.45
N ASP A 110 -1.26 -17.95 8.34
CA ASP A 110 -0.56 -17.24 7.28
C ASP A 110 -1.53 -16.36 6.50
N PHE A 111 -1.30 -15.05 6.55
CA PHE A 111 -2.12 -14.07 5.86
C PHE A 111 -2.27 -14.38 4.35
N TYR A 112 -1.20 -14.86 3.71
CA TYR A 112 -1.22 -15.24 2.30
C TYR A 112 -2.09 -16.48 2.03
N ALA A 113 -1.96 -17.52 2.85
CA ALA A 113 -2.74 -18.74 2.65
C ALA A 113 -4.21 -18.54 3.03
N HIS A 114 -4.51 -17.77 4.07
CA HIS A 114 -5.86 -17.36 4.40
C HIS A 114 -6.49 -16.51 3.29
N ARG A 115 -5.73 -15.60 2.65
CA ARG A 115 -6.24 -14.77 1.54
C ARG A 115 -6.57 -15.63 0.32
N ILE A 116 -5.73 -16.60 -0.02
CA ILE A 116 -5.96 -17.53 -1.13
C ILE A 116 -7.15 -18.44 -0.82
N ALA A 117 -7.20 -19.04 0.37
CA ALA A 117 -8.33 -19.87 0.80
C ALA A 117 -9.65 -19.08 0.86
N ALA A 118 -9.61 -17.81 1.26
CA ALA A 118 -10.79 -16.93 1.23
C ALA A 118 -11.22 -16.51 -0.18
N GLN A 119 -10.33 -16.59 -1.18
CA GLN A 119 -10.70 -16.49 -2.59
C GLN A 119 -11.31 -17.79 -3.12
N GLU A 120 -10.95 -18.94 -2.55
CA GLU A 120 -11.49 -20.26 -2.91
C GLU A 120 -12.85 -20.55 -2.27
N THR A 121 -13.12 -20.04 -1.06
CA THR A 121 -14.40 -20.21 -0.37
C THR A 121 -15.33 -19.03 -0.63
N GLU A 122 -16.18 -19.17 -1.64
CA GLU A 122 -17.51 -18.56 -1.79
C GLU A 122 -17.62 -17.06 -1.43
N ARG A 123 -17.22 -16.21 -2.38
CA ARG A 123 -17.81 -14.87 -2.52
C ARG A 123 -17.98 -14.49 -4.00
N ILE A 124 -19.08 -14.98 -4.58
CA ILE A 124 -19.71 -14.54 -5.83
C ILE A 124 -18.77 -14.57 -7.05
N ASP A 125 -18.62 -15.76 -7.60
CA ASP A 125 -17.83 -16.01 -8.80
C ASP A 125 -18.72 -15.87 -10.06
N GLU A 126 -18.11 -15.49 -11.19
CA GLU A 126 -18.75 -15.30 -12.50
C GLU A 126 -19.46 -16.58 -13.02
N GLY A 127 -19.05 -17.75 -12.53
CA GLY A 127 -19.69 -19.03 -12.81
C GLY A 127 -21.03 -19.26 -12.09
N GLY A 128 -21.22 -18.65 -10.90
CA GLY A 128 -22.49 -18.71 -10.17
C GLY A 128 -23.61 -17.96 -10.89
N TRP A 129 -23.28 -16.81 -11.50
CA TRP A 129 -24.21 -16.02 -12.30
C TRP A 129 -24.62 -16.73 -13.60
N MET A 130 -23.66 -17.34 -14.30
CA MET A 130 -23.92 -18.11 -15.52
C MET A 130 -24.80 -19.33 -15.23
N GLN A 131 -24.54 -20.02 -14.12
CA GLN A 131 -25.34 -21.16 -13.69
C GLN A 131 -26.76 -20.72 -13.27
N ALA A 132 -26.91 -19.62 -12.53
CA ALA A 132 -28.22 -19.06 -12.18
C ALA A 132 -29.01 -18.59 -13.42
N LEU A 133 -28.34 -18.00 -14.41
CA LEU A 133 -28.94 -17.64 -15.70
C LEU A 133 -29.41 -18.87 -16.48
N LYS A 134 -28.62 -19.94 -16.47
CA LYS A 134 -28.96 -21.22 -17.11
C LYS A 134 -30.11 -21.91 -16.41
N ASP A 135 -30.11 -21.95 -15.07
CA ASP A 135 -31.18 -22.56 -14.27
C ASP A 135 -32.49 -21.76 -14.36
N ARG A 136 -32.40 -20.43 -14.53
CA ARG A 136 -33.56 -19.57 -14.86
C ARG A 136 -34.07 -19.83 -16.27
N ALA A 137 -33.18 -19.98 -17.25
CA ALA A 137 -33.55 -20.30 -18.63
C ALA A 137 -34.16 -21.70 -18.79
N GLU A 138 -33.69 -22.66 -17.98
CA GLU A 138 -34.21 -24.03 -17.92
C GLU A 138 -35.46 -24.16 -17.01
N GLY A 139 -35.93 -23.07 -16.39
CA GLY A 139 -37.16 -23.03 -15.60
C GLY A 139 -37.06 -23.77 -14.25
N LYS A 140 -35.85 -24.00 -13.74
CA LYS A 140 -35.60 -24.74 -12.49
C LYS A 140 -35.74 -23.87 -11.23
N LEU A 141 -35.93 -22.56 -11.40
CA LEU A 141 -36.11 -21.60 -10.30
C LEU A 141 -37.59 -21.18 -10.21
N GLY A 142 -38.11 -21.13 -8.98
CA GLY A 142 -39.45 -20.62 -8.69
C GLY A 142 -39.58 -19.10 -8.81
N PRO A 143 -40.78 -18.54 -8.60
CA PRO A 143 -41.03 -17.09 -8.71
C PRO A 143 -40.17 -16.24 -7.75
N ASP A 144 -39.72 -16.83 -6.65
CA ASP A 144 -38.86 -16.19 -5.65
C ASP A 144 -37.35 -16.36 -5.94
N GLY A 145 -36.98 -17.01 -7.06
CA GLY A 145 -35.59 -17.20 -7.48
C GLY A 145 -34.85 -18.38 -6.81
N LEU A 146 -35.55 -19.23 -6.07
CA LEU A 146 -35.02 -20.43 -5.41
C LEU A 146 -35.26 -21.71 -6.24
N PRO A 147 -34.37 -22.73 -6.18
CA PRO A 147 -34.52 -23.97 -6.94
C PRO A 147 -35.77 -24.79 -6.53
N MET A 148 -36.53 -25.25 -7.53
CA MET A 148 -37.84 -25.90 -7.37
C MET A 148 -37.82 -27.31 -6.72
N GLN A 149 -36.65 -27.96 -6.62
CA GLN A 149 -36.50 -29.20 -5.86
C GLN A 149 -35.68 -28.94 -4.60
N SER A 150 -36.33 -28.35 -3.59
CA SER A 150 -35.87 -28.43 -2.22
C SER A 150 -36.19 -29.82 -1.66
N THR A 151 -35.53 -30.86 -2.15
CA THR A 151 -35.37 -32.06 -1.32
C THR A 151 -34.40 -31.68 -0.22
N LEU A 152 -34.94 -31.10 0.86
CA LEU A 152 -34.23 -30.95 2.13
C LEU A 152 -33.58 -32.30 2.45
N PRO A 153 -32.32 -32.35 2.93
CA PRO A 153 -31.75 -33.61 3.36
C PRO A 153 -32.67 -34.22 4.43
N LEU A 154 -33.30 -35.34 4.10
CA LEU A 154 -34.10 -36.09 5.06
C LEU A 154 -33.13 -36.77 6.03
N GLY A 155 -33.40 -36.64 7.33
CA GLY A 155 -32.77 -37.49 8.32
C GLY A 155 -33.15 -38.96 8.08
N GLN A 156 -32.42 -39.90 8.70
CA GLN A 156 -32.66 -41.35 8.56
C GLN A 156 -34.10 -41.79 8.87
N ASP A 157 -34.89 -40.95 9.54
CA ASP A 157 -36.27 -41.22 9.94
C ASP A 157 -37.33 -40.69 8.96
N GLY A 158 -36.93 -40.18 7.79
CA GLY A 158 -37.88 -39.75 6.76
C GLY A 158 -38.61 -38.43 7.04
N LYS A 159 -38.11 -37.59 7.97
CA LYS A 159 -38.65 -36.25 8.27
C LYS A 159 -37.66 -35.15 7.83
N PRO A 160 -38.16 -33.98 7.39
CA PRO A 160 -37.28 -32.86 7.02
C PRO A 160 -36.54 -32.34 8.26
N LEU A 161 -35.23 -32.12 8.13
CA LEU A 161 -34.35 -31.72 9.24
C LEU A 161 -34.66 -30.31 9.81
N LEU A 162 -35.43 -29.51 9.07
CA LEU A 162 -35.80 -28.15 9.46
C LEU A 162 -37.33 -28.04 9.47
N ASP A 163 -37.92 -27.96 10.65
CA ASP A 163 -39.35 -27.68 10.82
C ASP A 163 -39.63 -26.22 10.46
N ALA A 164 -40.28 -26.01 9.30
CA ALA A 164 -40.68 -24.68 8.82
C ALA A 164 -41.67 -23.95 9.76
N SER A 165 -42.20 -24.63 10.78
CA SER A 165 -43.07 -24.11 11.83
C SER A 165 -42.40 -23.05 12.71
N ALA A 166 -41.06 -23.04 12.79
CA ALA A 166 -40.31 -22.05 13.58
C ALA A 166 -40.28 -20.65 12.94
N LEU A 167 -40.66 -20.53 11.67
CA LEU A 167 -40.62 -19.27 10.91
C LEU A 167 -41.94 -18.49 10.97
N THR A 168 -43.02 -19.11 11.46
CA THR A 168 -44.35 -18.49 11.60
C THR A 168 -44.75 -18.42 13.07
N GLY A 169 -44.07 -17.58 13.83
CA GLY A 169 -44.42 -17.33 15.23
C GLY A 169 -43.64 -16.13 15.77
N GLY A 170 -44.21 -14.94 15.65
CA GLY A 170 -43.67 -13.74 16.29
C GLY A 170 -43.59 -13.95 17.80
N GLY A 171 -42.40 -13.80 18.37
CA GLY A 171 -42.18 -13.85 19.81
C GLY A 171 -40.70 -14.00 20.12
N ALA A 172 -40.05 -12.91 20.51
CA ALA A 172 -38.70 -12.92 21.04
C ALA A 172 -38.64 -13.84 22.27
N SER A 173 -37.97 -14.98 22.15
CA SER A 173 -37.57 -15.78 23.30
C SER A 173 -36.09 -15.50 23.55
N SER A 174 -35.83 -14.57 24.47
CA SER A 174 -34.52 -14.40 25.09
C SER A 174 -34.23 -15.66 25.89
N THR A 175 -33.28 -16.46 25.42
CA THR A 175 -32.67 -17.48 26.27
C THR A 175 -31.98 -16.74 27.43
N ASN A 176 -32.55 -16.82 28.63
CA ASN A 176 -31.97 -16.26 29.85
C ASN A 176 -30.67 -17.00 30.14
N PHE A 177 -29.54 -16.38 29.77
CA PHE A 177 -28.21 -16.81 30.15
C PHE A 177 -27.98 -16.31 31.58
N ASN A 178 -27.93 -17.23 32.55
CA ASN A 178 -27.62 -16.90 33.94
C ASN A 178 -26.10 -16.96 34.13
N ASP A 179 -25.51 -15.84 34.56
CA ASP A 179 -24.08 -15.70 34.84
C ASP A 179 -23.60 -16.54 36.05
N ASP A 180 -24.53 -17.07 36.86
CA ASP A 180 -24.24 -17.89 38.05
C ASP A 180 -23.85 -19.35 37.74
N ASP A 181 -23.95 -19.80 36.48
CA ASP A 181 -23.56 -21.17 36.07
C ASP A 181 -22.04 -21.29 35.78
N LEU A 182 -21.27 -20.22 35.95
CA LEU A 182 -19.81 -20.22 35.78
C LEU A 182 -19.12 -20.48 37.12
N ASP A 183 -19.15 -21.74 37.54
CA ASP A 183 -18.41 -22.26 38.70
C ASP A 183 -16.89 -22.07 38.50
N TRP A 184 -16.32 -21.08 39.21
CA TRP A 184 -14.87 -20.85 39.36
C TRP A 184 -14.40 -21.27 40.75
N SER A 185 -14.74 -22.50 41.18
CA SER A 185 -14.12 -23.13 42.35
C SER A 185 -12.99 -24.10 42.02
#